data_AF-A0A2H0UDN3-F1
#
_entry.id   AF-A0A2H0UDN3-F1
#
_cell.length_a   1.000
_cell.length_b   1.000
_cell.length_c   1.000
_cell.angle_alpha   90.00
_cell.angle_beta   90.00
_cell.angle_gamma   90.00
#
_symmetry.space_group_name_H-M   'P 1'
#
loop_
_entity.id
_entity.type
_entity.pdbx_description
1 polymer ?
#
loop_
_entity_poly.entity_id
_entity_poly.type
_entity_poly.pdbx_seq_one_letter_code
_entity_poly.pdbx_strand_id
1 'polypeptide(L)'
;MATHSPTSHRTWPRLFLEDFERTGTALWFFLYLLTWIDPKTGRFRASYKRISENIGVSIATLKIWLEQLEEEGYVQDESLDGMIVVYVNW
;
A
#
# COMPACT_ATOMS: atom_id res chain seq x y z
N MET A 1 -31.99 10.33 16.34
CA MET A 1 -31.07 9.22 16.01
C MET A 1 -31.03 9.04 14.51
N ALA A 2 -29.98 9.55 13.87
CA ALA A 2 -29.52 9.23 12.53
C ALA A 2 -28.20 10.00 12.32
N THR A 3 -27.06 9.35 12.55
CA THR A 3 -25.75 9.89 12.19
C THR A 3 -25.24 9.08 11.00
N HIS A 4 -25.51 9.56 9.79
CA HIS A 4 -24.79 9.14 8.59
C HIS A 4 -23.68 10.16 8.32
N SER A 5 -22.44 9.68 8.32
CA SER A 5 -21.21 10.42 8.03
C SER A 5 -21.18 11.02 6.61
N PRO A 6 -20.36 12.06 6.39
CA PRO A 6 -19.62 12.20 5.14
C PRO A 6 -18.12 12.09 5.42
N THR A 7 -17.56 10.96 5.00
CA THR A 7 -16.26 10.80 4.34
C THR A 7 -15.38 12.05 4.35
N SER A 8 -14.34 12.04 5.19
CA SER A 8 -13.30 13.05 5.11
C SER A 8 -12.53 12.82 3.81
N HIS A 9 -12.71 13.74 2.84
CA HIS A 9 -11.79 13.89 1.72
C HIS A 9 -10.41 14.25 2.29
N ARG A 10 -9.60 13.22 2.56
CA ARG A 10 -8.21 13.38 3.01
C ARG A 10 -7.38 13.85 1.81
N THR A 11 -6.91 15.09 1.86
CA THR A 11 -6.03 15.63 0.83
C THR A 11 -4.61 15.10 1.01
N TRP A 12 -4.21 14.27 0.06
CA TRP A 12 -2.99 13.46 -0.04
C TRP A 12 -1.61 14.15 0.18
N PRO A 13 -1.38 15.46 -0.06
CA PRO A 13 -0.02 16.01 0.04
C PRO A 13 0.47 16.28 1.46
N ARG A 14 -0.42 16.56 2.42
CA ARG A 14 -0.04 17.09 3.74
C ARG A 14 0.27 16.03 4.79
N LEU A 15 -0.32 14.84 4.67
CA LEU A 15 -0.08 13.71 5.56
C LEU A 15 1.19 12.93 5.19
N PHE A 16 1.69 13.06 3.96
CA PHE A 16 2.83 12.28 3.46
C PHE A 16 4.12 12.52 4.25
N LEU A 17 4.34 13.72 4.80
CA LEU A 17 5.52 14.01 5.64
C LEU A 17 5.38 13.49 7.07
N GLU A 18 4.19 13.63 7.68
CA GLU A 18 3.91 13.09 9.02
C GLU A 18 3.92 11.55 9.00
N ASP A 19 3.40 10.93 7.93
CA ASP A 19 3.44 9.50 7.72
C ASP A 19 4.84 9.01 7.30
N PHE A 20 5.71 9.83 6.70
CA PHE A 20 7.08 9.42 6.41
C PHE A 20 7.89 9.20 7.70
N GLU A 21 7.67 10.03 8.73
CA GLU A 21 8.30 9.86 10.04
C GLU A 21 7.80 8.61 10.79
N ARG A 22 6.54 8.19 10.54
CA ARG A 22 5.91 7.02 11.19
C ARG A 22 6.12 5.71 10.42
N THR A 23 6.04 5.74 9.11
CA THR A 23 5.95 4.59 8.20
C THR A 23 7.29 4.31 7.50
N GLY A 24 8.19 5.29 7.47
CA GLY A 24 9.57 5.14 7.04
C GLY A 24 9.73 4.49 5.66
N THR A 25 10.55 3.44 5.59
CA THR A 25 10.90 2.72 4.35
C THR A 25 9.70 2.01 3.69
N ALA A 26 8.61 1.76 4.41
CA ALA A 26 7.40 1.18 3.82
C ALA A 26 6.69 2.16 2.87
N LEU A 27 6.87 3.48 3.05
CA LEU A 27 6.31 4.48 2.13
C LEU A 27 7.01 4.43 0.76
N TRP A 28 8.30 4.09 0.71
CA TRP A 28 8.99 3.83 -0.56
C TRP A 28 8.40 2.63 -1.29
N PHE A 29 8.03 1.59 -0.57
CA PHE A 29 7.34 0.44 -1.14
C PHE A 29 5.96 0.81 -1.68
N PHE A 30 5.22 1.66 -0.97
CA PHE A 30 3.95 2.19 -1.46
C PHE A 30 4.11 2.98 -2.77
N LEU A 31 5.10 3.87 -2.86
CA LEU A 31 5.41 4.60 -4.10
C LEU A 31 5.74 3.65 -5.25
N TYR A 32 6.51 2.59 -4.98
CA TYR A 32 6.77 1.54 -5.96
C TYR A 32 5.46 0.92 -6.45
N LEU A 33 4.55 0.51 -5.54
CA LEU A 33 3.27 -0.09 -5.91
C LEU A 33 2.43 0.84 -6.82
N LEU A 34 2.42 2.15 -6.55
CA LEU A 34 1.72 3.14 -7.38
C LEU A 34 2.22 3.19 -8.82
N THR A 35 3.52 2.93 -9.06
CA THR A 35 4.06 2.94 -10.43
C THR A 35 3.59 1.76 -11.29
N TRP A 36 3.11 0.68 -10.65
CA TRP A 36 2.71 -0.55 -11.34
C TRP A 36 1.21 -0.85 -11.28
N ILE A 37 0.45 0.00 -10.59
CA ILE A 37 -0.99 -0.19 -10.43
C ILE A 37 -1.72 -0.01 -11.76
N ASP A 38 -2.71 -0.87 -12.03
CA ASP A 38 -3.63 -0.62 -13.14
C ASP A 38 -4.54 0.57 -12.76
N PRO A 39 -4.48 1.70 -13.49
CA PRO A 39 -5.25 2.89 -13.14
C PRO A 39 -6.76 2.72 -13.31
N LYS A 40 -7.22 1.70 -14.06
CA LYS A 40 -8.65 1.43 -14.24
C LYS A 40 -9.24 0.66 -13.07
N THR A 41 -8.46 -0.24 -12.47
CA THR A 41 -8.95 -1.13 -11.41
C THR A 41 -8.38 -0.79 -10.03
N GLY A 42 -7.33 0.04 -9.97
CA GLY A 42 -6.59 0.31 -8.74
C GLY A 42 -5.91 -0.94 -8.18
N ARG A 43 -5.54 -1.89 -9.03
CA ARG A 43 -4.98 -3.19 -8.61
C ARG A 43 -3.56 -3.36 -9.11
N PHE A 44 -2.71 -3.87 -8.23
CA PHE A 44 -1.41 -4.40 -8.60
C PHE A 44 -1.34 -5.87 -8.18
N ARG A 45 -0.96 -6.75 -9.12
CA ARG A 45 -0.80 -8.18 -8.88
C ARG A 45 0.62 -8.62 -9.22
N ALA A 46 1.38 -9.03 -8.21
CA ALA A 46 2.70 -9.62 -8.40
C ALA A 46 3.04 -10.60 -7.28
N SER A 47 3.97 -11.52 -7.55
CA SER A 47 4.53 -12.37 -6.50
C SER A 47 5.54 -11.60 -5.66
N TYR A 48 5.63 -11.95 -4.37
CA TYR A 48 6.66 -11.41 -3.47
C TYR A 48 8.07 -11.58 -4.04
N LYS A 49 8.34 -12.72 -4.69
CA LYS A 49 9.62 -13.01 -5.33
C LYS A 49 9.98 -11.97 -6.41
N ARG A 50 9.05 -11.67 -7.32
CA ARG A 50 9.28 -10.70 -8.39
C ARG A 50 9.55 -9.30 -7.83
N ILE A 51 8.80 -8.89 -6.82
CA ILE A 51 8.99 -7.59 -6.18
C ILE A 51 10.35 -7.55 -5.48
N SER A 52 10.69 -8.60 -4.72
CA SER A 52 11.95 -8.76 -4.01
C SER A 52 13.16 -8.65 -4.95
N GLU A 53 13.12 -9.33 -6.09
CA GLU A 53 14.15 -9.28 -7.12
C GLU A 53 14.27 -7.89 -7.78
N ASN A 54 13.14 -7.21 -7.98
CA ASN A 54 13.12 -5.88 -8.61
C ASN A 54 13.70 -4.78 -7.73
N ILE A 55 13.38 -4.79 -6.43
CA ILE A 55 13.75 -3.70 -5.51
C ILE A 55 14.93 -4.07 -4.59
N GLY A 56 15.40 -5.32 -4.63
CA GLY A 56 16.55 -5.78 -3.85
C GLY A 56 16.29 -5.94 -2.35
N VAL A 57 15.05 -6.21 -1.95
CA VAL A 57 14.62 -6.30 -0.55
C VAL A 57 14.13 -7.71 -0.25
N SER A 58 14.40 -8.21 0.96
CA SER A 58 13.95 -9.55 1.34
C SER A 58 12.42 -9.69 1.33
N ILE A 59 11.92 -10.88 1.02
CA ILE A 59 10.48 -11.17 1.07
C ILE A 59 9.90 -10.91 2.47
N ALA A 60 10.66 -11.22 3.53
CA ALA A 60 10.22 -10.96 4.90
C ALA A 60 10.00 -9.45 5.16
N THR A 61 10.93 -8.61 4.69
CA THR A 61 10.80 -7.15 4.77
C THR A 61 9.61 -6.64 3.96
N LEU A 62 9.36 -7.19 2.77
CA LEU A 62 8.19 -6.83 1.97
C LEU A 62 6.87 -7.11 2.69
N LYS A 63 6.79 -8.24 3.41
CA LYS A 63 5.60 -8.59 4.21
C LYS A 63 5.39 -7.59 5.35
N ILE A 64 6.45 -7.27 6.09
CA ILE A 64 6.39 -6.27 7.17
C ILE A 64 5.91 -4.92 6.63
N TRP A 65 6.44 -4.46 5.49
CA TRP A 65 6.00 -3.21 4.88
C TRP A 65 4.56 -3.27 4.38
N LEU A 66 4.11 -4.41 3.85
CA LEU A 66 2.74 -4.57 3.41
C LEU A 66 1.77 -4.50 4.60
N GLU A 67 2.07 -5.22 5.70
CA GLU A 67 1.30 -5.17 6.95
C GLU A 67 1.21 -3.74 7.49
N GLN A 68 2.33 -3.01 7.53
CA GLN A 68 2.35 -1.60 7.95
C GLN A 68 1.47 -0.71 7.06
N LEU A 69 1.53 -0.89 5.74
CA LEU A 69 0.72 -0.11 4.81
C LEU A 69 -0.77 -0.46 4.92
N GLU A 70 -1.11 -1.70 5.26
CA GLU A 70 -2.48 -2.15 5.49
C GLU A 70 -3.05 -1.55 6.78
N GLU A 71 -2.31 -1.62 7.90
CA GLU A 71 -2.69 -1.03 9.19
C GLU A 71 -2.97 0.48 9.07
N GLU A 72 -2.18 1.16 8.26
CA GLU A 72 -2.30 2.60 7.99
C GLU A 72 -3.37 2.93 6.92
N GLY A 73 -3.96 1.92 6.29
CA GLY A 73 -5.05 2.05 5.32
C GLY A 73 -4.64 2.49 3.92
N TYR A 74 -3.33 2.50 3.63
CA TYR A 74 -2.78 2.81 2.30
C TYR A 74 -3.11 1.74 1.27
N VAL A 75 -3.13 0.48 1.71
CA VAL A 75 -3.43 -0.68 0.87
C VAL A 75 -4.44 -1.60 1.54
N GLN A 76 -5.19 -2.35 0.75
CA GLN A 76 -5.77 -3.62 1.20
C GLN A 76 -5.03 -4.74 0.48
N ASP A 77 -4.65 -5.78 1.22
CA ASP A 77 -4.07 -6.97 0.63
C ASP A 77 -5.12 -8.08 0.48
N GLU A 78 -5.08 -8.79 -0.64
CA GLU A 78 -5.69 -10.11 -0.75
C GLU A 78 -4.59 -11.12 -1.05
N SER A 79 -4.23 -11.92 -0.05
CA SER A 79 -3.32 -13.04 -0.23
C SER A 79 -4.00 -14.12 -1.07
N LEU A 80 -3.61 -14.20 -2.34
CA LEU A 80 -4.06 -15.22 -3.30
C LEU A 80 -2.86 -16.04 -3.74
N ASP A 81 -2.67 -17.23 -3.14
CA ASP A 81 -1.62 -18.20 -3.50
C ASP A 81 -0.22 -17.60 -3.65
N GLY A 82 0.22 -16.80 -2.67
CA GLY A 82 1.56 -16.19 -2.67
C GLY A 82 1.74 -14.99 -3.61
N MET A 83 0.64 -14.50 -4.19
CA MET A 83 0.58 -13.21 -4.87
C MET A 83 0.05 -12.12 -3.95
N ILE A 84 0.64 -10.94 -4.06
CA ILE A 84 0.11 -9.71 -3.47
C ILE A 84 -0.89 -9.15 -4.47
N VAL A 85 -2.14 -8.99 -4.03
CA VAL A 85 -3.10 -8.10 -4.69
C VAL A 85 -3.26 -6.88 -3.80
N VAL A 86 -2.71 -5.74 -4.22
CA VAL A 86 -2.85 -4.48 -3.50
C VAL A 86 -3.97 -3.66 -4.13
N TYR A 87 -4.90 -3.21 -3.29
CA TYR A 87 -5.89 -2.19 -3.61
C TYR A 87 -5.43 -0.87 -2.99
N VAL A 88 -5.25 0.18 -3.80
CA VAL A 88 -4.97 1.51 -3.26
C VAL A 88 -6.30 2.24 -3.10
N ASN A 89 -6.62 2.63 -1.85
CA ASN A 89 -7.81 3.42 -1.55
C ASN A 89 -7.62 4.86 -2.04
N TRP A 90 -8.47 5.34 -2.95
CA TRP A 90 -8.48 6.74 -3.45
C TRP A 90 -9.66 7.52 -2.88
#